data_AF-A0A8F2Z1F2-F1
#
_entry.id   AF-A0A8F2Z1F2-F1
#
_cell.length_a   1.000
_cell.length_b   1.000
_cell.length_c   1.000
_cell.angle_alpha   90.00
_cell.angle_beta   90.00
_cell.angle_gamma   90.00
#
_symmetry.space_group_name_H-M   'P 1'
#
loop_
_entity.id
_entity.type
_entity.pdbx_description
1 polymer ?
#
loop_
_entity_poly.entity_id
_entity_poly.type
_entity_poly.pdbx_seq_one_letter_code
_entity_poly.pdbx_strand_id
1 'polypeptide(L)'
;MNTLFNTTFENEEASHYESDVHLRPQTYDLQESNVNLKLTLVHTVGFGDQINKAESYKPILEYIDTQFERYLEEELKIKRSLCNYHDTRIHICLYFIAPNGHSLKSLDLVTMKKLDSKVNIIPVIAKADTVSRSELDKLKIKIMSELVSNGVQIYQFPTEDEAVAEINSSMNTHLPFAMVGSVEDVKVGNKMVKARLYPWGIVQVENENHCDFVKLREMLLRVNMEDLRDQTHARHYELYRRCKLEEMGFKDTGPDSQSFSLQDTYEAKRKEFIVELQRKEEEMRQMFVSKVKETEAELKEKEKELHERFEQLKRMHQDEKKNLEEKRRELEEEMNAFNRRKVAAETLMGQALQGCSQQPFKKDKDKKK
;
A
#
# COMPACT_ATOMS: atom_id res chain seq x y z
N MET A 1 16.51 10.73 21.99
CA MET A 1 17.20 10.06 20.87
C MET A 1 18.45 10.82 20.41
N ASN A 2 18.36 12.10 20.03
CA ASN A 2 19.54 12.89 19.58
C ASN A 2 20.73 12.86 20.56
N THR A 3 20.45 12.97 21.86
CA THR A 3 21.50 12.88 22.89
C THR A 3 22.10 11.48 22.99
N LEU A 4 21.30 10.42 22.79
CA LEU A 4 21.72 9.01 22.94
C LEU A 4 22.74 8.60 21.87
N PHE A 5 22.46 8.93 20.61
CA PHE A 5 23.32 8.58 19.46
C PHE A 5 24.31 9.69 19.08
N ASN A 6 24.30 10.81 19.80
CA ASN A 6 25.12 11.99 19.48
C ASN A 6 24.92 12.53 18.05
N THR A 7 23.75 12.30 17.45
CA THR A 7 23.36 12.77 16.12
C THR A 7 22.10 13.62 16.19
N THR A 8 21.86 14.43 15.16
CA THR A 8 20.61 15.19 15.01
C THR A 8 19.69 14.42 14.09
N PHE A 9 18.65 13.81 14.63
CA PHE A 9 17.59 13.22 13.83
C PHE A 9 16.57 14.29 13.44
N GLU A 10 16.06 14.23 12.21
CA GLU A 10 15.00 15.11 11.74
C GLU A 10 13.72 14.80 12.52
N ASN A 11 13.34 15.70 13.42
CA ASN A 11 12.12 15.54 14.20
C ASN A 11 11.25 16.78 13.99
N GLU A 12 10.10 16.60 13.34
CA GLU A 12 9.08 17.64 13.27
C GLU A 12 8.36 17.70 14.62
N GLU A 13 8.18 18.89 15.18
CA GLU A 13 7.38 19.06 16.38
C GLU A 13 5.92 18.70 16.07
N ALA A 14 5.41 17.70 16.79
CA ALA A 14 4.03 17.27 16.68
C ALA A 14 3.08 18.34 17.24
N SER A 15 1.94 18.52 16.59
CA SER A 15 0.83 19.30 17.13
C SER A 15 0.15 18.55 18.26
N HIS A 16 -0.37 19.27 19.26
CA HIS A 16 -1.21 18.71 20.32
C HIS A 16 -2.67 18.49 19.91
N TYR A 17 -3.02 18.83 18.67
CA TYR A 17 -4.40 18.76 18.16
C TYR A 17 -4.64 17.57 17.22
N GLU A 18 -3.78 16.55 17.27
CA GLU A 18 -3.94 15.35 16.46
C GLU A 18 -5.15 14.53 16.91
N SER A 19 -6.01 14.17 15.95
CA SER A 19 -7.24 13.41 16.22
C SER A 19 -6.95 11.98 16.66
N ASP A 20 -5.91 11.37 16.11
CA ASP A 20 -5.58 9.97 16.29
C ASP A 20 -4.09 9.77 16.57
N VAL A 21 -3.76 8.67 17.26
CA VAL A 21 -2.37 8.26 17.50
C VAL A 21 -1.85 7.56 16.26
N HIS A 22 -0.73 8.03 15.72
CA HIS A 22 -0.05 7.35 14.62
C HIS A 22 1.45 7.21 14.89
N LEU A 23 2.11 6.32 14.15
CA LEU A 23 3.54 6.03 14.29
C LEU A 23 4.30 6.49 13.07
N ARG A 24 5.43 7.16 13.29
CA ARG A 24 6.34 7.63 12.24
C ARG A 24 7.68 6.90 12.37
N PRO A 25 7.94 5.87 11.55
CA PRO A 25 9.24 5.22 11.49
C PRO A 25 10.23 6.05 10.66
N GLN A 26 11.46 6.17 11.16
CA GLN A 26 12.57 6.81 10.47
C GLN A 26 13.80 5.90 10.59
N THR A 27 14.41 5.56 9.46
CA THR A 27 15.56 4.67 9.43
C THR A 27 16.83 5.46 9.11
N TYR A 28 17.87 5.21 9.90
CA TYR A 28 19.17 5.86 9.81
C TYR A 28 20.26 4.79 9.80
N ASP A 29 21.22 4.95 8.89
CA ASP A 29 22.43 4.12 8.89
C ASP A 29 23.51 4.83 9.72
N LEU A 30 23.87 4.23 10.85
CA LEU A 30 24.85 4.74 11.80
C LEU A 30 26.07 3.80 11.84
N GLN A 31 27.23 4.35 12.19
CA GLN A 31 28.44 3.56 12.41
C GLN A 31 28.92 3.80 13.85
N GLU A 32 28.84 2.77 14.69
CA GLU A 32 29.26 2.84 16.09
C GLU A 32 30.35 1.80 16.36
N SER A 33 31.52 2.25 16.84
CA SER A 33 32.65 1.39 17.24
C SER A 33 33.04 0.29 16.23
N ASN A 34 33.01 0.63 14.93
CA ASN A 34 33.28 -0.23 13.75
C ASN A 34 32.14 -1.16 13.29
N VAL A 35 30.95 -1.09 13.90
CA VAL A 35 29.77 -1.84 13.46
C VAL A 35 28.83 -0.89 12.70
N ASN A 36 28.36 -1.33 11.53
CA ASN A 36 27.32 -0.63 10.79
C ASN A 36 25.96 -1.01 11.40
N LEU A 37 25.30 -0.05 12.02
CA LEU A 37 24.00 -0.20 12.67
C LEU A 37 22.93 0.49 11.82
N LYS A 38 21.98 -0.29 11.30
CA LYS A 38 20.77 0.26 10.68
C LYS A 38 19.70 0.46 11.74
N LEU A 39 19.64 1.66 12.29
CA LEU A 39 18.74 2.03 13.37
C LEU A 39 17.40 2.52 12.80
N THR A 40 16.28 1.94 13.23
CA THR A 40 14.95 2.49 12.94
C THR A 40 14.34 3.05 14.22
N LEU A 41 14.09 4.36 14.23
CA LEU A 41 13.41 5.06 15.30
C LEU A 41 11.92 5.19 14.95
N VAL A 42 11.06 4.68 15.82
CA VAL A 42 9.60 4.79 15.64
C VAL A 42 9.05 5.75 16.67
N HIS A 43 8.57 6.88 16.20
CA HIS A 43 8.00 7.94 17.05
C HIS A 43 6.48 7.80 17.12
N THR A 44 5.92 7.85 18.32
CA THR A 44 4.48 8.00 18.52
C THR A 44 4.11 9.48 18.45
N VAL A 45 3.11 9.81 17.65
CA VAL A 45 2.57 11.17 17.50
C VAL A 45 1.14 11.18 18.06
N GLY A 46 0.79 12.24 18.78
CA GLY A 46 -0.56 12.40 19.36
C GLY A 46 -0.84 11.52 20.59
N PHE A 47 0.15 10.83 21.17
CA PHE A 47 -0.09 9.92 22.29
C PHE A 47 -0.51 10.66 23.56
N GLY A 48 -1.77 10.48 23.95
CA GLY A 48 -2.33 11.05 25.18
C GLY A 48 -2.86 12.48 25.03
N ASP A 49 -2.92 13.02 23.81
CA ASP A 49 -3.49 14.33 23.49
C ASP A 49 -5.02 14.29 23.38
N GLN A 50 -5.60 13.15 22.95
CA GLN A 50 -7.04 13.01 22.77
C GLN A 50 -7.80 13.09 24.11
N ILE A 51 -9.04 13.59 24.07
CA ILE A 51 -9.92 13.59 25.25
C ILE A 51 -10.27 12.15 25.66
N ASN A 52 -10.61 11.30 24.68
CA ASN A 52 -10.83 9.88 24.91
C ASN A 52 -9.52 9.09 24.69
N LYS A 53 -8.92 8.65 25.80
CA LYS A 53 -7.61 7.95 25.81
C LYS A 53 -7.73 6.44 25.96
N ALA A 54 -8.95 5.89 25.91
CA ALA A 54 -9.18 4.47 26.20
C ALA A 54 -8.47 3.55 25.21
N GLU A 55 -8.34 3.97 23.95
CA GLU A 55 -7.83 3.13 22.86
C GLU A 55 -6.55 3.65 22.21
N SER A 56 -5.84 4.58 22.87
CA SER A 56 -4.60 5.19 22.36
C SER A 56 -3.47 4.18 22.11
N TYR A 57 -3.54 2.98 22.72
CA TYR A 57 -2.58 1.91 22.51
C TYR A 57 -2.84 1.07 21.25
N LYS A 58 -4.05 1.13 20.65
CA LYS A 58 -4.41 0.27 19.51
C LYS A 58 -3.49 0.47 18.29
N PRO A 59 -3.21 1.71 17.83
CA PRO A 59 -2.33 1.91 16.67
C PRO A 59 -0.89 1.43 16.93
N ILE A 60 -0.44 1.51 18.20
CA ILE A 60 0.88 1.01 18.63
C ILE A 60 0.93 -0.50 18.54
N LEU A 61 -0.08 -1.20 19.07
CA LEU A 61 -0.17 -2.66 18.97
C LEU A 61 -0.27 -3.13 17.52
N GLU A 62 -1.10 -2.48 16.72
CA GLU A 62 -1.30 -2.82 15.30
C GLU A 62 0.00 -2.66 14.51
N TYR A 63 0.77 -1.61 14.77
CA TYR A 63 2.07 -1.43 14.13
C TYR A 63 3.06 -2.54 14.51
N ILE A 64 3.13 -2.90 15.80
CA ILE A 64 4.00 -3.99 16.28
C ILE A 64 3.60 -5.32 15.64
N ASP A 65 2.29 -5.65 15.65
CA ASP A 65 1.76 -6.86 15.03
C ASP A 65 2.03 -6.90 13.53
N THR A 66 1.90 -5.75 12.84
CA THR A 66 2.23 -5.65 11.42
C THR A 66 3.70 -5.96 11.15
N GLN A 67 4.64 -5.57 12.03
CA GLN A 67 6.05 -5.92 11.86
C GLN A 67 6.29 -7.41 12.12
N PHE A 68 5.59 -8.00 13.09
CA PHE A 68 5.65 -9.46 13.31
C PHE A 68 5.06 -10.24 12.14
N GLU A 69 3.94 -9.80 11.58
CA GLU A 69 3.32 -10.41 10.41
C GLU A 69 4.25 -10.37 9.20
N ARG A 70 4.88 -9.21 8.91
CA ARG A 70 5.85 -9.09 7.81
C ARG A 70 7.02 -10.06 7.94
N TYR A 71 7.50 -10.27 9.17
CA TYR A 71 8.56 -11.23 9.44
C TYR A 71 8.07 -12.68 9.28
N LEU A 72 6.86 -12.99 9.76
CA LEU A 72 6.23 -14.30 9.61
C LEU A 72 5.93 -14.64 8.15
N GLU A 73 5.45 -13.69 7.35
CA GLU A 73 5.24 -13.85 5.92
C GLU A 73 6.54 -14.22 5.20
N GLU A 74 7.66 -13.59 5.56
CA GLU A 74 8.98 -13.94 5.01
C GLU A 74 9.41 -15.35 5.43
N GLU A 75 9.16 -15.75 6.69
CA GLU A 75 9.39 -17.12 7.15
C GLU A 75 8.51 -18.14 6.43
N LEU A 76 7.31 -17.79 6.00
CA LEU A 76 6.39 -18.68 5.30
C LEU A 76 6.69 -18.78 3.79
N LYS A 77 7.52 -17.92 3.20
CA LYS A 77 7.89 -18.03 1.79
C LYS A 77 8.58 -19.37 1.49
N ILE A 78 8.38 -19.88 0.26
CA ILE A 78 9.02 -21.13 -0.20
C ILE A 78 10.51 -20.89 -0.48
N LYS A 79 10.85 -19.76 -1.12
CA LYS A 79 12.23 -19.30 -1.29
C LYS A 79 12.49 -18.20 -0.26
N ARG A 80 13.07 -18.59 0.87
CA ARG A 80 13.33 -17.70 2.01
C ARG A 80 14.71 -17.06 1.87
N SER A 81 14.81 -15.78 2.15
CA SER A 81 16.09 -15.08 2.26
C SER A 81 16.23 -14.35 3.60
N LEU A 82 16.07 -15.08 4.71
CA LEU A 82 16.09 -14.53 6.07
C LEU A 82 17.41 -13.81 6.41
N CYS A 83 18.53 -14.28 5.88
CA CYS A 83 19.84 -13.66 6.11
C CYS A 83 19.99 -12.26 5.47
N ASN A 84 19.24 -11.99 4.39
CA ASN A 84 19.24 -10.69 3.72
C ASN A 84 17.98 -9.87 4.04
N TYR A 85 17.07 -10.41 4.86
CA TYR A 85 15.84 -9.73 5.20
C TYR A 85 16.10 -8.63 6.23
N HIS A 86 15.52 -7.46 5.99
CA HIS A 86 15.61 -6.36 6.93
C HIS A 86 14.61 -6.58 8.07
N ASP A 87 15.11 -6.93 9.25
CA ASP A 87 14.28 -7.05 10.45
C ASP A 87 13.72 -5.68 10.86
N THR A 88 12.40 -5.56 10.82
CA THR A 88 11.65 -4.34 11.18
C THR A 88 10.92 -4.46 12.51
N ARG A 89 11.06 -5.60 13.21
CA ARG A 89 10.43 -5.81 14.52
C ARG A 89 10.95 -4.81 15.54
N ILE A 90 10.09 -4.41 16.47
CA ILE A 90 10.48 -3.50 17.55
C ILE A 90 11.23 -4.29 18.62
N HIS A 91 12.53 -4.07 18.73
CA HIS A 91 13.35 -4.75 19.74
C HIS A 91 13.20 -4.16 21.15
N ILE A 92 12.93 -2.84 21.23
CA ILE A 92 12.96 -2.07 22.47
C ILE A 92 11.85 -1.01 22.45
N CYS A 93 11.08 -0.89 23.54
CA CYS A 93 10.14 0.19 23.77
C CYS A 93 10.61 1.03 24.97
N LEU A 94 11.11 2.24 24.70
CA LEU A 94 11.37 3.23 25.76
C LEU A 94 10.06 3.92 26.13
N TYR A 95 9.54 3.60 27.31
CA TYR A 95 8.29 4.17 27.79
C TYR A 95 8.55 5.42 28.63
N PHE A 96 8.23 6.61 28.08
CA PHE A 96 8.46 7.88 28.75
C PHE A 96 7.35 8.21 29.73
N ILE A 97 7.66 8.11 31.03
CA ILE A 97 6.80 8.48 32.13
C ILE A 97 6.99 9.97 32.43
N ALA A 98 5.89 10.70 32.52
CA ALA A 98 5.93 12.11 32.90
C ALA A 98 6.32 12.27 34.39
N PRO A 99 7.18 13.24 34.73
CA PRO A 99 7.64 13.47 36.10
C PRO A 99 6.56 14.22 36.90
N ASN A 100 5.44 13.57 37.19
CA ASN A 100 4.29 14.13 37.90
C ASN A 100 4.41 14.03 39.44
N GLY A 101 5.52 13.50 39.98
CA GLY A 101 5.84 13.45 41.42
C GLY A 101 4.95 12.54 42.29
N HIS A 102 3.84 12.03 41.74
CA HIS A 102 2.85 11.25 42.47
C HIS A 102 2.94 9.75 42.18
N SER A 103 2.38 9.32 41.05
CA SER A 103 2.17 7.93 40.67
C SER A 103 2.09 7.82 39.15
N LEU A 104 2.04 6.58 38.65
CA LEU A 104 1.87 6.30 37.24
C LEU A 104 0.47 6.75 36.77
N LYS A 105 0.35 7.30 35.56
CA LYS A 105 -0.97 7.65 35.03
C LYS A 105 -1.74 6.37 34.67
N SER A 106 -3.06 6.41 34.76
CA SER A 106 -3.91 5.27 34.37
C SER A 106 -3.71 4.89 32.90
N LEU A 107 -3.47 5.87 32.02
CA LEU A 107 -3.14 5.64 30.61
C LEU A 107 -1.84 4.81 30.47
N ASP A 108 -0.82 5.16 31.24
CA ASP A 108 0.47 4.51 31.20
C ASP A 108 0.35 3.05 31.64
N LEU A 109 -0.45 2.81 32.69
CA LEU A 109 -0.69 1.47 33.21
C LEU A 109 -1.40 0.58 32.20
N VAL A 110 -2.48 1.06 31.60
CA VAL A 110 -3.26 0.32 30.59
C VAL A 110 -2.39 0.04 29.36
N THR A 111 -1.62 1.03 28.91
CA THR A 111 -0.78 0.90 27.71
C THR A 111 0.36 -0.10 27.94
N MET A 112 1.11 0.01 29.04
CA MET A 112 2.20 -0.93 29.33
C MET A 112 1.68 -2.35 29.56
N LYS A 113 0.53 -2.52 30.21
CA LYS A 113 -0.09 -3.84 30.41
C LYS A 113 -0.51 -4.53 29.11
N LYS A 114 -0.74 -3.77 28.03
CA LYS A 114 -1.03 -4.33 26.71
C LYS A 114 0.23 -4.58 25.88
N LEU A 115 1.28 -3.82 26.13
CA LEU A 115 2.56 -3.90 25.40
C LEU A 115 3.52 -4.94 25.98
N ASP A 116 3.40 -5.28 27.27
CA ASP A 116 4.34 -6.14 28.00
C ASP A 116 4.56 -7.54 27.38
N SER A 117 3.53 -8.09 26.73
CA SER A 117 3.61 -9.38 26.04
C SER A 117 4.21 -9.29 24.63
N LYS A 118 4.34 -8.09 24.05
CA LYS A 118 4.75 -7.88 22.65
C LYS A 118 6.10 -7.23 22.47
N VAL A 119 6.60 -6.49 23.45
CA VAL A 119 7.85 -5.74 23.32
C VAL A 119 8.58 -5.63 24.66
N ASN A 120 9.91 -5.55 24.60
CA ASN A 120 10.74 -5.27 25.76
C ASN A 120 10.56 -3.82 26.21
N ILE A 121 9.78 -3.61 27.28
CA ILE A 121 9.50 -2.29 27.84
C ILE A 121 10.61 -1.88 28.81
N ILE A 122 11.21 -0.71 28.57
CA ILE A 122 12.11 -0.04 29.50
C ILE A 122 11.45 1.27 29.95
N PRO A 123 10.98 1.35 31.22
CA PRO A 123 10.39 2.56 31.74
C PRO A 123 11.45 3.63 32.02
N VAL A 124 11.20 4.84 31.54
CA VAL A 124 12.10 6.00 31.65
C VAL A 124 11.32 7.19 32.20
N ILE A 125 11.83 7.83 33.24
CA ILE A 125 11.30 9.10 33.74
C ILE A 125 11.85 10.22 32.85
N ALA A 126 10.97 10.86 32.09
CA ALA A 126 11.32 11.98 31.23
C ALA A 126 11.54 13.26 32.05
N LYS A 127 12.37 14.18 31.54
CA LYS A 127 12.62 15.50 32.14
C LYS A 127 12.89 15.42 33.65
N ALA A 128 13.78 14.50 34.05
CA ALA A 128 14.05 14.20 35.45
C ALA A 128 14.64 15.40 36.22
N ASP A 129 15.15 16.41 35.51
CA ASP A 129 15.61 17.68 36.05
C ASP A 129 14.50 18.55 36.67
N THR A 130 13.23 18.18 36.50
CA THR A 130 12.07 18.83 37.14
C THR A 130 11.78 18.35 38.55
N VAL A 131 12.39 17.24 38.99
CA VAL A 131 12.10 16.57 40.27
C VAL A 131 13.34 16.59 41.13
N SER A 132 13.19 16.82 42.44
CA SER A 132 14.32 16.74 43.36
C SER A 132 14.77 15.29 43.57
N ARG A 133 16.04 15.06 43.96
CA ARG A 133 16.55 13.69 44.20
C ARG A 133 15.70 12.90 45.21
N SER A 134 15.30 13.56 46.30
CA SER A 134 14.49 12.91 47.34
C SER A 134 13.08 12.52 46.88
N GLU A 135 12.51 13.28 45.95
CA GLU A 135 11.21 12.96 45.34
C GLU A 135 11.37 11.92 44.24
N LEU A 136 12.49 11.94 43.51
CA LEU A 136 12.80 10.98 42.47
C LEU A 136 12.91 9.56 43.05
N ASP A 137 13.60 9.38 44.17
CA ASP A 137 13.72 8.07 44.82
C ASP A 137 12.35 7.54 45.26
N LYS A 138 11.51 8.41 45.85
CA LYS A 138 10.12 8.06 46.21
C LYS A 138 9.28 7.72 44.97
N LEU A 139 9.45 8.46 43.87
CA LEU A 139 8.74 8.24 42.62
C LEU A 139 9.15 6.91 41.98
N LYS A 140 10.45 6.59 41.94
CA LYS A 140 10.97 5.30 41.45
C LYS A 140 10.36 4.13 42.21
N ILE A 141 10.36 4.19 43.55
CA ILE A 141 9.78 3.15 44.41
C ILE A 141 8.28 2.98 44.13
N LYS A 142 7.53 4.08 44.01
CA LYS A 142 6.09 4.03 43.71
C LYS A 142 5.79 3.45 42.33
N ILE A 143 6.49 3.91 41.29
CA ILE A 143 6.33 3.39 39.92
C ILE A 143 6.61 1.89 39.89
N MET A 144 7.71 1.44 40.49
CA MET A 144 8.06 0.02 40.55
C MET A 144 7.02 -0.79 41.33
N SER A 145 6.54 -0.28 42.47
CA SER A 145 5.47 -0.92 43.23
C SER A 145 4.18 -1.07 42.41
N GLU A 146 3.77 -0.03 41.67
CA GLU A 146 2.57 -0.07 40.84
C GLU A 146 2.70 -1.03 39.66
N LEU A 147 3.87 -1.09 39.01
CA LEU A 147 4.14 -2.04 37.94
C LEU A 147 4.05 -3.48 38.43
N VAL A 148 4.64 -3.77 39.59
CA VAL A 148 4.61 -5.11 40.22
C VAL A 148 3.19 -5.47 40.67
N SER A 149 2.47 -4.57 41.34
CA SER A 149 1.11 -4.83 41.81
C SER A 149 0.12 -5.12 40.67
N ASN A 150 0.33 -4.54 39.49
CA ASN A 150 -0.49 -4.79 38.31
C ASN A 150 0.06 -5.92 37.41
N GLY A 151 1.20 -6.51 37.79
CA GLY A 151 1.87 -7.59 37.06
C GLY A 151 2.27 -7.20 35.64
N VAL A 152 2.74 -5.98 35.44
CA VAL A 152 3.28 -5.52 34.15
C VAL A 152 4.70 -6.08 34.01
N GLN A 153 4.96 -6.81 32.94
CA GLN A 153 6.29 -7.36 32.68
C GLN A 153 7.16 -6.33 31.98
N ILE A 154 8.13 -5.78 32.71
CA ILE A 154 9.18 -4.93 32.14
C ILE A 154 10.40 -5.77 31.77
N TYR A 155 11.21 -5.25 30.86
CA TYR A 155 12.49 -5.89 30.53
C TYR A 155 13.42 -5.84 31.75
N GLN A 156 13.98 -6.99 32.09
CA GLN A 156 14.98 -7.15 33.13
C GLN A 156 16.28 -7.62 32.48
N PHE A 157 17.39 -7.01 32.86
CA PHE A 157 18.68 -7.37 32.29
C PHE A 157 19.08 -8.77 32.72
N PRO A 158 19.60 -9.61 31.80
CA PRO A 158 20.03 -10.95 32.12
C PRO A 158 21.20 -10.92 33.11
N THR A 159 21.09 -11.70 34.18
CA THR A 159 22.16 -11.88 35.19
C THR A 159 22.80 -13.26 35.12
N GLU A 160 22.57 -14.00 34.03
CA GLU A 160 23.04 -15.37 33.86
C GLU A 160 24.53 -15.44 33.52
N ASP A 161 25.05 -14.44 32.79
CA ASP A 161 26.46 -14.35 32.46
C ASP A 161 27.25 -13.68 33.59
N GLU A 162 28.12 -14.45 34.24
CA GLU A 162 28.94 -14.04 35.40
C GLU A 162 29.84 -12.82 35.09
N ALA A 163 30.24 -12.62 33.82
CA ALA A 163 31.07 -11.48 33.42
C ALA A 163 30.33 -10.13 33.44
N VAL A 164 29.02 -10.14 33.23
CA VAL A 164 28.17 -8.94 33.17
C VAL A 164 27.06 -8.91 34.23
N ALA A 165 26.93 -9.97 35.03
CA ALA A 165 25.89 -10.12 36.05
C ALA A 165 25.94 -9.00 37.11
N GLU A 166 27.12 -8.61 37.57
CA GLU A 166 27.27 -7.55 38.57
C GLU A 166 26.80 -6.20 38.02
N ILE A 167 27.17 -5.89 36.77
CA ILE A 167 26.77 -4.67 36.07
C ILE A 167 25.25 -4.70 35.85
N ASN A 168 24.70 -5.78 35.30
CA ASN A 168 23.27 -5.92 34.98
C ASN A 168 22.39 -5.89 36.24
N SER A 169 22.84 -6.49 37.34
CA SER A 169 22.16 -6.43 38.65
C SER A 169 22.11 -4.98 39.20
N SER A 170 23.23 -4.27 39.11
CA SER A 170 23.29 -2.84 39.45
C SER A 170 22.34 -2.02 38.57
N MET A 171 22.29 -2.29 37.26
CA MET A 171 21.40 -1.57 36.34
C MET A 171 19.92 -1.86 36.60
N ASN A 172 19.54 -3.10 36.92
CA ASN A 172 18.17 -3.46 37.29
C ASN A 172 17.69 -2.66 38.53
N THR A 173 18.59 -2.35 39.46
CA THR A 173 18.28 -1.54 40.66
C THR A 173 17.97 -0.08 40.33
N HIS A 174 18.46 0.42 39.20
CA HIS A 174 18.27 1.82 38.79
C HIS A 174 16.97 2.07 38.02
N LEU A 175 16.22 1.03 37.67
CA LEU A 175 14.93 1.13 36.98
C LEU A 175 13.86 1.76 37.90
N PRO A 176 13.01 2.66 37.36
CA PRO A 176 13.07 3.28 36.04
C PRO A 176 14.18 4.34 35.92
N PHE A 177 14.80 4.45 34.74
CA PHE A 177 15.91 5.40 34.51
C PHE A 177 15.43 6.85 34.51
N ALA A 178 16.11 7.71 35.26
CA ALA A 178 15.86 9.15 35.25
C ALA A 178 16.70 9.83 34.17
N MET A 179 16.05 10.39 33.14
CA MET A 179 16.75 10.95 31.98
C MET A 179 16.53 12.45 31.81
N VAL A 180 17.60 13.10 31.35
CA VAL A 180 17.60 14.48 30.89
C VAL A 180 18.18 14.49 29.47
N GLY A 181 17.47 15.13 28.54
CA GLY A 181 17.92 15.31 27.16
C GLY A 181 18.32 16.76 26.90
N SER A 182 19.46 16.95 26.23
CA SER A 182 19.87 18.24 25.67
C SER A 182 20.53 18.05 24.31
N VAL A 183 20.30 19.01 23.42
CA VAL A 183 21.00 19.17 22.13
C VAL A 183 22.05 20.29 22.24
N GLU A 184 21.92 21.17 23.22
CA GLU A 184 22.81 22.32 23.41
C GLU A 184 24.09 21.92 24.14
N ASP A 185 25.23 22.36 23.60
CA ASP A 185 26.53 22.23 24.23
C ASP A 185 26.83 23.48 25.06
N VAL A 186 27.08 23.28 26.36
CA VAL A 186 27.45 24.34 27.30
C VAL A 186 28.89 24.12 27.75
N LYS A 187 29.67 25.21 27.77
CA LYS A 187 31.04 25.18 28.29
C LYS A 187 31.01 25.14 29.81
N VAL A 188 31.35 23.99 30.40
CA VAL A 188 31.55 23.85 31.85
C VAL A 188 33.05 23.64 32.12
N GLY A 189 33.71 24.66 32.66
CA GLY A 189 35.16 24.67 32.80
C GLY A 189 35.87 24.68 31.43
N ASN A 190 36.68 23.66 31.17
CA ASN A 190 37.44 23.50 29.91
C ASN A 190 36.84 22.51 28.92
N LYS A 191 35.67 21.92 29.20
CA LYS A 191 35.02 20.94 28.32
C LYS A 191 33.68 21.46 27.83
N MET A 192 33.38 21.20 26.55
CA MET A 192 32.04 21.35 25.99
C MET A 192 31.26 20.09 26.35
N VAL A 193 30.13 20.25 27.04
CA VAL A 193 29.30 19.13 27.48
C VAL A 193 27.84 19.43 27.15
N LYS A 194 27.09 18.40 26.75
CA LYS A 194 25.64 18.52 26.56
C LYS A 194 24.99 18.79 27.90
N ALA A 195 24.34 19.94 28.02
CA ALA A 195 23.73 20.37 29.27
C ALA A 195 22.49 21.23 29.05
N ARG A 196 21.65 21.34 30.08
CA ARG A 196 20.55 22.31 30.13
C ARG A 196 20.94 23.46 31.04
N LEU A 197 20.83 24.69 30.54
CA LEU A 197 21.13 25.90 31.29
C LEU A 197 19.86 26.44 31.94
N TYR A 198 19.89 26.62 33.26
CA TYR A 198 18.87 27.32 34.02
C TYR A 198 19.48 28.53 34.72
N PRO A 199 18.68 29.57 35.08
CA PRO A 199 19.18 30.72 35.83
C PRO A 199 19.86 30.35 37.16
N TRP A 200 19.47 29.24 37.77
CA TRP A 200 20.00 28.74 39.05
C TRP A 200 21.10 27.69 38.92
N GLY A 201 21.42 27.20 37.72
CA GLY A 201 22.44 26.17 37.57
C GLY A 201 22.46 25.45 36.22
N ILE A 202 23.41 24.53 36.07
CA ILE A 202 23.64 23.78 34.83
C ILE A 202 23.43 22.29 35.10
N VAL A 203 22.52 21.67 34.35
CA VAL A 203 22.27 20.23 34.41
C VAL A 203 23.03 19.54 33.28
N GLN A 204 24.18 18.97 33.61
CA GLN A 204 24.97 18.13 32.69
C GLN A 204 24.28 16.79 32.44
N VAL A 205 24.16 16.39 31.17
CA VAL A 205 23.51 15.12 30.78
C VAL A 205 24.43 13.92 30.99
N GLU A 206 25.74 14.07 30.80
CA GLU A 206 26.70 12.97 30.99
C GLU A 206 27.16 12.79 32.44
N ASN A 207 26.57 13.53 33.38
CA ASN A 207 26.93 13.43 34.79
C ASN A 207 25.98 12.47 35.53
N GLU A 208 26.52 11.36 36.03
CA GLU A 208 25.75 10.33 36.74
C GLU A 208 25.10 10.82 38.03
N ASN A 209 25.62 11.90 38.63
CA ASN A 209 25.00 12.50 39.81
C ASN A 209 23.73 13.29 39.45
N HIS A 210 23.58 13.71 38.19
CA HIS A 210 22.44 14.50 37.73
C HIS A 210 21.36 13.64 37.08
N CYS A 211 21.74 12.65 36.29
CA CYS A 211 20.80 11.74 35.65
C CYS A 211 21.44 10.39 35.31
N ASP A 212 20.60 9.38 35.12
CA ASP A 212 20.99 8.02 34.77
C ASP A 212 21.22 7.84 33.26
N PHE A 213 21.45 8.92 32.51
CA PHE A 213 21.61 8.86 31.05
C PHE A 213 22.79 7.99 30.62
N VAL A 214 23.93 8.09 31.31
CA VAL A 214 25.13 7.30 31.01
C VAL A 214 24.84 5.81 31.17
N LYS A 215 24.16 5.44 32.26
CA LYS A 215 23.75 4.05 32.55
C LYS A 215 22.82 3.50 31.47
N LEU A 216 21.83 4.28 31.04
CA LEU A 216 20.96 3.84 29.94
C LEU A 216 21.73 3.68 28.63
N ARG A 217 22.62 4.63 28.29
CA ARG A 217 23.41 4.58 27.05
C ARG A 217 24.31 3.34 27.02
N GLU A 218 25.04 3.09 28.12
CA GLU A 218 25.91 1.93 28.24
C GLU A 218 25.12 0.62 28.17
N MET A 219 23.98 0.56 28.84
CA MET A 219 23.10 -0.60 28.80
C MET A 219 22.59 -0.87 27.37
N LEU A 220 22.04 0.15 26.71
CA LEU A 220 21.38 -0.01 25.42
C LEU A 220 22.36 -0.27 24.29
N LEU A 221 23.49 0.43 24.24
CA LEU A 221 24.38 0.42 23.06
C LEU A 221 25.58 -0.52 23.22
N ARG A 222 26.01 -0.82 24.45
CA ARG A 222 27.28 -1.51 24.67
C ARG A 222 27.13 -2.97 25.05
N VAL A 223 26.09 -3.32 25.80
CA VAL A 223 25.99 -4.64 26.45
C VAL A 223 24.82 -5.46 25.93
N ASN A 224 23.62 -4.88 25.83
CA ASN A 224 22.38 -5.69 25.76
C ASN A 224 21.62 -5.61 24.41
N MET A 225 22.19 -5.03 23.34
CA MET A 225 21.49 -4.97 22.03
C MET A 225 21.14 -6.35 21.48
N GLU A 226 22.06 -7.31 21.61
CA GLU A 226 21.86 -8.68 21.13
C GLU A 226 20.79 -9.40 21.95
N ASP A 227 20.86 -9.33 23.28
CA ASP A 227 19.85 -9.92 24.16
C ASP A 227 18.45 -9.34 23.90
N LEU A 228 18.32 -8.02 23.69
CA LEU A 228 17.04 -7.39 23.36
C LEU A 228 16.46 -7.92 22.05
N ARG A 229 17.30 -8.19 21.04
CA ARG A 229 16.89 -8.82 19.78
C ARG A 229 16.49 -10.28 20.00
N ASP A 230 17.26 -11.02 20.80
CA ASP A 230 17.01 -12.43 21.07
C ASP A 230 15.72 -12.63 21.88
N GLN A 231 15.47 -11.83 22.92
CA GLN A 231 14.21 -11.82 23.66
C GLN A 231 13.02 -11.47 22.76
N THR A 232 13.20 -10.50 21.85
CA THR A 232 12.16 -10.16 20.88
C THR A 232 11.83 -11.35 19.98
N HIS A 233 12.85 -12.10 19.53
CA HIS A 233 12.63 -13.27 18.69
C HIS A 233 12.06 -14.46 19.47
N ALA A 234 12.73 -14.89 20.54
CA ALA A 234 12.43 -16.13 21.25
C ALA A 234 11.15 -16.06 22.12
N ARG A 235 10.76 -14.86 22.57
CA ARG A 235 9.59 -14.69 23.45
C ARG A 235 8.44 -13.99 22.76
N HIS A 236 8.66 -12.74 22.33
CA HIS A 236 7.57 -11.91 21.83
C HIS A 236 7.07 -12.36 20.45
N TYR A 237 8.00 -12.57 19.52
CA TYR A 237 7.69 -13.05 18.18
C TYR A 237 7.16 -14.50 18.21
N GLU A 238 7.78 -15.41 18.96
CA GLU A 238 7.27 -16.78 19.08
C GLU A 238 5.86 -16.85 19.69
N LEU A 239 5.54 -16.00 20.66
CA LEU A 239 4.18 -15.90 21.19
C LEU A 239 3.19 -15.49 20.09
N TYR A 240 3.52 -14.45 19.31
CA TYR A 240 2.70 -14.00 18.18
C TYR A 240 2.57 -15.09 17.12
N ARG A 241 3.69 -15.71 16.74
CA ARG A 241 3.79 -16.79 15.76
C ARG A 241 2.93 -17.98 16.15
N ARG A 242 2.98 -18.43 17.41
CA ARG A 242 2.12 -19.52 17.90
C ARG A 242 0.65 -19.16 17.75
N CYS A 243 0.23 -17.99 18.22
CA CYS A 243 -1.17 -17.56 18.10
C CYS A 243 -1.62 -17.47 16.63
N LYS A 244 -0.78 -16.93 15.74
CA LYS A 244 -1.09 -16.85 14.30
C LYS A 244 -1.15 -18.19 13.61
N LEU A 245 -0.25 -19.11 13.94
CA LEU A 245 -0.30 -20.46 13.39
C LEU A 245 -1.56 -21.18 13.88
N GLU A 246 -1.92 -21.07 15.16
CA GLU A 246 -3.17 -21.62 15.68
C GLU A 246 -4.41 -21.03 14.98
N GLU A 247 -4.44 -19.71 14.74
CA GLU A 247 -5.50 -19.03 13.97
C GLU A 247 -5.59 -19.52 12.52
N MET A 248 -4.44 -19.81 11.90
CA MET A 248 -4.37 -20.39 10.55
C MET A 248 -4.75 -21.88 10.52
N GLY A 249 -5.10 -22.47 11.66
CA GLY A 249 -5.57 -23.86 11.78
C GLY A 249 -4.47 -24.87 12.11
N PHE A 250 -3.25 -24.43 12.41
CA PHE A 250 -2.16 -25.28 12.88
C PHE A 250 -2.32 -25.53 14.38
N LYS A 251 -3.25 -26.41 14.76
CA LYS A 251 -3.34 -26.90 16.14
C LYS A 251 -2.42 -28.10 16.32
N ASP A 252 -1.55 -28.06 17.31
CA ASP A 252 -0.82 -29.22 17.83
C ASP A 252 -1.81 -30.12 18.56
N THR A 253 -2.61 -30.87 17.82
CA THR A 253 -3.37 -31.97 18.40
C THR A 253 -2.38 -33.08 18.73
N GLY A 254 -2.41 -33.57 19.97
CA GLY A 254 -1.51 -34.60 20.49
C GLY A 254 -1.45 -35.88 19.65
N PRO A 255 -0.67 -36.89 20.08
CA PRO A 255 -0.10 -37.95 19.24
C PRO A 255 -1.07 -38.85 18.44
N ASP A 256 -2.39 -38.65 18.55
CA ASP A 256 -3.44 -39.48 17.96
C ASP A 256 -4.39 -38.73 17.00
N SER A 257 -4.07 -37.49 16.63
CA SER A 257 -4.82 -36.73 15.62
C SER A 257 -3.89 -36.38 14.48
N GLN A 258 -4.23 -36.84 13.27
CA GLN A 258 -3.44 -36.68 12.05
C GLN A 258 -2.81 -35.29 11.98
N SER A 259 -1.48 -35.25 11.92
CA SER A 259 -0.73 -34.03 11.67
C SER A 259 -1.29 -33.34 10.43
N PHE A 260 -2.00 -32.22 10.60
CA PHE A 260 -2.34 -31.34 9.50
C PHE A 260 -1.03 -30.88 8.87
N SER A 261 -0.69 -31.44 7.72
CA SER A 261 0.61 -31.21 7.08
C SER A 261 0.65 -29.77 6.55
N LEU A 262 1.78 -29.08 6.75
CA LEU A 262 2.09 -27.81 6.09
C LEU A 262 1.75 -27.87 4.59
N GLN A 263 1.99 -29.01 3.96
CA GLN A 263 1.70 -29.26 2.56
C GLN A 263 0.22 -29.07 2.21
N ASP A 264 -0.71 -29.52 3.07
CA ASP A 264 -2.14 -29.52 2.77
C ASP A 264 -2.75 -28.12 2.81
N THR A 265 -2.25 -27.24 3.70
CA THR A 265 -2.70 -25.83 3.76
C THR A 265 -2.15 -25.02 2.60
N TYR A 266 -0.90 -25.25 2.18
CA TYR A 266 -0.36 -24.68 0.95
C TYR A 266 -1.10 -25.18 -0.29
N GLU A 267 -1.48 -26.46 -0.32
CA GLU A 267 -2.29 -27.02 -1.40
C GLU A 267 -3.72 -26.46 -1.40
N ALA A 268 -4.32 -26.22 -0.24
CA ALA A 268 -5.63 -25.58 -0.12
C ALA A 268 -5.60 -24.13 -0.61
N LYS A 269 -4.66 -23.30 -0.14
CA LYS A 269 -4.50 -21.92 -0.64
C LYS A 269 -4.13 -21.87 -2.12
N ARG A 270 -3.32 -22.82 -2.60
CA ARG A 270 -3.02 -22.94 -4.04
C ARG A 270 -4.26 -23.32 -4.85
N LYS A 271 -5.12 -24.21 -4.33
CA LYS A 271 -6.40 -24.55 -4.96
C LYS A 271 -7.33 -23.34 -4.98
N GLU A 272 -7.47 -22.61 -3.87
CA GLU A 272 -8.26 -21.37 -3.83
C GLU A 272 -7.76 -20.34 -4.84
N PHE A 273 -6.45 -20.11 -4.92
CA PHE A 273 -5.86 -19.18 -5.88
C PHE A 273 -6.10 -19.61 -7.34
N ILE A 274 -6.00 -20.92 -7.63
CA ILE A 274 -6.33 -21.46 -8.96
C ILE A 274 -7.81 -21.26 -9.28
N VAL A 275 -8.71 -21.48 -8.32
CA VAL A 275 -10.15 -21.26 -8.49
C VAL A 275 -10.46 -19.78 -8.73
N GLU A 276 -9.81 -18.86 -8.01
CA GLU A 276 -9.95 -17.41 -8.20
C GLU A 276 -9.46 -16.98 -9.59
N LEU A 277 -8.33 -17.53 -10.06
CA LEU A 277 -7.80 -17.31 -11.41
C LEU A 277 -8.76 -17.83 -12.48
N GLN A 278 -9.30 -19.04 -12.31
CA GLN A 278 -10.28 -19.61 -13.21
C GLN A 278 -11.56 -18.79 -13.25
N ARG A 279 -12.03 -18.28 -12.10
CA ARG A 279 -13.20 -17.39 -12.04
C ARG A 279 -12.95 -16.10 -12.84
N LYS A 280 -11.79 -15.47 -12.66
CA LYS A 280 -11.41 -14.26 -13.42
C LYS A 280 -11.25 -14.53 -14.91
N GLU A 281 -10.70 -15.70 -15.27
CA GLU A 281 -10.58 -16.13 -16.66
C GLU A 281 -11.97 -16.37 -17.28
N GLU A 282 -12.88 -17.04 -16.57
CA GLU A 282 -14.26 -17.28 -17.01
C GLU A 282 -15.03 -15.95 -17.16
N GLU A 283 -14.87 -15.02 -16.22
CA GLU A 283 -15.44 -13.66 -16.32
C GLU A 283 -14.91 -12.92 -17.54
N MET A 284 -13.59 -12.96 -17.79
CA MET A 284 -12.98 -12.36 -18.98
C MET A 284 -13.49 -13.02 -20.26
N ARG A 285 -13.65 -14.35 -20.25
CA ARG A 285 -14.16 -15.12 -21.39
C ARG A 285 -15.64 -14.81 -21.66
N GLN A 286 -16.47 -14.69 -20.62
CA GLN A 286 -17.87 -14.27 -20.75
C GLN A 286 -17.97 -12.85 -21.29
N MET A 287 -17.13 -11.93 -20.80
CA MET A 287 -17.06 -10.56 -21.31
C MET A 287 -16.67 -10.54 -22.80
N PHE A 288 -15.71 -11.37 -23.21
CA PHE A 288 -15.33 -11.52 -24.61
C PHE A 288 -16.47 -12.09 -25.46
N VAL A 289 -17.14 -13.15 -25.01
CA VAL A 289 -18.27 -13.75 -25.74
C VAL A 289 -19.43 -12.76 -25.88
N SER A 290 -19.76 -12.02 -24.81
CA SER A 290 -20.79 -10.98 -24.87
C SER A 290 -20.43 -9.90 -25.88
N LYS A 291 -19.17 -9.46 -25.89
CA LYS A 291 -18.68 -8.43 -26.80
C LYS A 291 -18.68 -8.92 -28.26
N VAL A 292 -18.27 -10.18 -28.50
CA VAL A 292 -18.36 -10.79 -29.84
C VAL A 292 -19.81 -10.86 -30.30
N LYS A 293 -20.73 -11.30 -29.45
CA LYS A 293 -22.15 -11.40 -29.79
C LYS A 293 -22.79 -10.02 -30.09
N GLU A 294 -22.40 -8.99 -29.36
CA GLU A 294 -22.81 -7.61 -29.62
C GLU A 294 -22.26 -7.13 -30.98
N THR A 295 -20.96 -7.33 -31.25
CA THR A 295 -20.36 -6.96 -32.54
C THR A 295 -20.94 -7.74 -33.72
N GLU A 296 -21.30 -9.02 -33.53
CA GLU A 296 -21.94 -9.85 -34.56
C GLU A 296 -23.36 -9.36 -34.84
N ALA A 297 -24.11 -8.97 -33.80
CA ALA A 297 -25.44 -8.38 -33.94
C ALA A 297 -25.39 -7.03 -34.69
N GLU A 298 -24.45 -6.16 -34.35
CA GLU A 298 -24.22 -4.90 -35.08
C GLU A 298 -23.85 -5.15 -36.54
N LEU A 299 -22.98 -6.14 -36.81
CA LEU A 299 -22.59 -6.48 -38.17
C LEU A 299 -23.78 -6.97 -38.99
N LYS A 300 -24.64 -7.79 -38.38
CA LYS A 300 -25.85 -8.32 -39.01
C LYS A 300 -26.89 -7.24 -39.29
N GLU A 301 -27.03 -6.26 -38.40
CA GLU A 301 -27.89 -5.10 -38.62
C GLU A 301 -27.37 -4.25 -39.80
N LYS A 302 -26.07 -3.97 -39.83
CA LYS A 302 -25.45 -3.26 -40.96
C LYS A 302 -25.56 -4.03 -42.28
N GLU A 303 -25.43 -5.35 -42.26
CA GLU A 303 -25.62 -6.17 -43.45
C GLU A 303 -27.07 -6.09 -43.96
N LYS A 304 -28.05 -6.10 -43.06
CA LYS A 304 -29.46 -5.93 -43.39
C LYS A 304 -29.76 -4.55 -43.96
N GLU A 305 -29.24 -3.48 -43.36
CA GLU A 305 -29.37 -2.11 -43.89
C GLU A 305 -28.75 -1.99 -45.28
N LEU A 306 -27.57 -2.59 -45.49
CA LEU A 306 -26.89 -2.59 -46.78
C LEU A 306 -27.73 -3.33 -47.83
N HIS A 307 -28.35 -4.45 -47.46
CA HIS A 307 -29.22 -5.22 -48.33
C HIS A 307 -30.51 -4.45 -48.70
N GLU A 308 -31.14 -3.78 -47.73
CA GLU A 308 -32.30 -2.93 -47.98
C GLU A 308 -31.97 -1.74 -48.89
N ARG A 309 -30.82 -1.09 -48.67
CA ARG A 309 -30.32 -0.03 -49.57
C ARG A 309 -30.08 -0.55 -50.98
N PHE A 310 -29.48 -1.73 -51.11
CA PHE A 310 -29.23 -2.35 -52.40
C PHE A 310 -30.55 -2.63 -53.16
N GLU A 311 -31.56 -3.18 -52.48
CA GLU A 311 -32.87 -3.43 -53.08
C GLU A 311 -33.61 -2.12 -53.43
N GLN A 312 -33.51 -1.06 -52.61
CA GLN A 312 -34.03 0.27 -52.95
C GLN A 312 -33.36 0.83 -54.21
N LEU A 313 -32.03 0.82 -54.26
CA LEU A 313 -31.26 1.26 -55.44
C LEU A 313 -31.66 0.46 -56.68
N LYS A 314 -31.79 -0.85 -56.57
CA LYS A 314 -32.20 -1.73 -57.67
C LYS A 314 -33.60 -1.40 -58.19
N ARG A 315 -34.55 -1.07 -57.31
CA ARG A 315 -35.90 -0.60 -57.72
C ARG A 315 -35.84 0.75 -58.42
N MET A 316 -35.12 1.72 -57.87
CA MET A 316 -34.93 3.03 -58.53
C MET A 316 -34.32 2.87 -59.91
N HIS A 317 -33.28 2.04 -60.06
CA HIS A 317 -32.67 1.74 -61.35
C HIS A 317 -33.64 1.06 -62.32
N GLN A 318 -34.52 0.16 -61.86
CA GLN A 318 -35.56 -0.44 -62.71
C GLN A 318 -36.61 0.57 -63.17
N ASP A 319 -37.05 1.46 -62.27
CA ASP A 319 -38.03 2.50 -62.59
C ASP A 319 -37.44 3.56 -63.53
N GLU A 320 -36.19 3.98 -63.30
CA GLU A 320 -35.45 4.85 -64.23
C GLU A 320 -35.30 4.20 -65.60
N LYS A 321 -34.96 2.89 -65.65
CA LYS A 321 -34.87 2.16 -66.91
C LYS A 321 -36.20 2.12 -67.66
N LYS A 322 -37.31 1.85 -66.98
CA LYS A 322 -38.66 1.88 -67.58
C LYS A 322 -39.02 3.27 -68.09
N ASN A 323 -38.71 4.31 -67.32
CA ASN A 323 -38.99 5.69 -67.69
C ASN A 323 -38.15 6.12 -68.91
N LEU A 324 -36.90 5.66 -69.00
CA LEU A 324 -36.05 5.85 -70.18
C LEU A 324 -36.57 5.06 -71.40
N GLU A 325 -37.06 3.83 -71.22
CA GLU A 325 -37.68 3.04 -72.28
C GLU A 325 -38.98 3.68 -72.79
N GLU A 326 -39.80 4.25 -71.90
CA GLU A 326 -41.03 4.94 -72.27
C GLU A 326 -40.74 6.23 -73.03
N LYS A 327 -39.81 7.07 -72.55
CA LYS A 327 -39.32 8.24 -73.29
C LYS A 327 -38.74 7.86 -74.64
N ARG A 328 -38.03 6.73 -74.74
CA ARG A 328 -37.51 6.21 -76.01
C ARG A 328 -38.66 5.82 -76.95
N ARG A 329 -39.70 5.15 -76.44
CA ARG A 329 -40.89 4.78 -77.23
C ARG A 329 -41.63 6.02 -77.74
N GLU A 330 -41.84 7.02 -76.89
CA GLU A 330 -42.44 8.30 -77.27
C GLU A 330 -41.64 8.99 -78.37
N LEU A 331 -40.31 9.07 -78.23
CA LEU A 331 -39.43 9.60 -79.27
C LEU A 331 -39.48 8.79 -80.57
N GLU A 332 -39.56 7.45 -80.51
CA GLU A 332 -39.73 6.59 -81.68
C GLU A 332 -41.11 6.81 -82.34
N GLU A 333 -42.17 7.02 -81.57
CA GLU A 333 -43.52 7.34 -82.07
C GLU A 333 -43.58 8.73 -82.71
N GLU A 334 -42.97 9.74 -82.09
CA GLU A 334 -42.81 11.08 -82.64
C GLU A 334 -41.99 11.05 -83.93
N MET A 335 -40.88 10.30 -83.95
CA MET A 335 -40.05 10.12 -85.13
C MET A 335 -40.83 9.41 -86.25
N ASN A 336 -41.61 8.39 -85.94
CA ASN A 336 -42.46 7.70 -86.90
C ASN A 336 -43.59 8.60 -87.41
N ALA A 337 -44.20 9.41 -86.55
CA ALA A 337 -45.22 10.39 -86.94
C ALA A 337 -44.62 11.49 -87.83
N PHE A 338 -43.44 12.00 -87.48
CA PHE A 338 -42.66 12.92 -88.30
C PHE A 338 -42.34 12.31 -89.66
N ASN A 339 -41.90 11.05 -89.70
CA ASN A 339 -41.59 10.36 -90.95
C ASN A 339 -42.85 10.12 -91.80
N ARG A 340 -43.99 9.79 -91.18
CA ARG A 340 -45.30 9.73 -91.88
C ARG A 340 -45.71 11.07 -92.46
N ARG A 341 -45.55 12.17 -91.71
CA ARG A 341 -45.81 13.54 -92.22
C ARG A 341 -44.86 13.90 -93.34
N LYS A 342 -43.57 13.54 -93.24
CA LYS A 342 -42.57 13.72 -94.29
C LYS A 342 -42.98 12.99 -95.57
N VAL A 343 -43.33 11.70 -95.48
CA VAL A 343 -43.80 10.90 -96.63
C VAL A 343 -45.10 11.46 -97.21
N ALA A 344 -46.04 11.91 -96.38
CA ALA A 344 -47.27 12.54 -96.86
C ALA A 344 -47.01 13.88 -97.57
N ALA A 345 -46.08 14.70 -97.06
CA ALA A 345 -45.63 15.92 -97.72
C ALA A 345 -44.90 15.63 -99.04
N GLU A 346 -44.03 14.62 -99.08
CA GLU A 346 -43.38 14.14 -100.30
C GLU A 346 -44.39 13.58 -101.32
N THR A 347 -45.46 12.91 -100.86
CA THR A 347 -46.53 12.38 -101.73
C THR A 347 -47.46 13.48 -102.24
N LEU A 348 -47.75 14.51 -101.45
CA LEU A 348 -48.47 15.72 -101.90
C LEU A 348 -47.63 16.52 -102.91
N MET A 349 -46.31 16.58 -102.70
CA MET A 349 -45.39 17.16 -103.68
C MET A 349 -45.30 16.29 -104.94
N GLY A 350 -45.40 14.96 -104.81
CA GLY A 350 -45.46 14.01 -105.93
C GLY A 350 -46.78 14.03 -106.72
N GLN A 351 -47.92 14.25 -106.05
CA GLN A 351 -49.24 14.36 -106.70
C GLN A 351 -49.44 15.69 -107.43
N ALA A 352 -48.67 16.74 -107.09
CA ALA A 352 -48.58 17.97 -107.90
C ALA A 352 -47.72 17.80 -109.17
N LEU A 353 -47.00 16.68 -109.34
CA LEU A 353 -46.02 16.47 -110.40
C LEU A 353 -46.33 15.30 -111.35
N GLN A 354 -47.49 14.63 -111.22
CA GLN A 354 -47.89 13.51 -112.10
C GLN A 354 -49.13 13.79 -112.97
N GLY A 355 -49.29 15.04 -113.38
CA GLY A 355 -50.15 15.46 -114.49
C GLY A 355 -49.34 15.83 -115.73
N CYS A 356 -48.43 14.97 -116.23
CA CYS A 356 -47.98 15.01 -117.62
C CYS A 356 -47.15 13.77 -118.02
N SER A 357 -47.72 13.00 -118.95
CA SER A 357 -47.14 12.16 -120.01
C SER A 357 -45.63 11.88 -120.14
N GLN A 358 -45.36 10.58 -120.40
CA GLN A 358 -44.45 9.99 -121.42
C GLN A 358 -42.91 9.96 -121.19
N GLN A 359 -42.40 8.71 -121.03
CA GLN A 359 -41.36 7.99 -121.83
C GLN A 359 -39.96 8.66 -122.13
N PRO A 360 -38.92 7.90 -122.56
CA PRO A 360 -38.26 6.71 -121.99
C PRO A 360 -36.70 6.80 -122.00
N PHE A 361 -36.03 5.74 -121.51
CA PHE A 361 -34.67 5.24 -121.84
C PHE A 361 -33.38 5.73 -121.15
N LYS A 362 -32.61 4.67 -120.77
CA LYS A 362 -31.16 4.41 -120.94
C LYS A 362 -30.14 4.81 -119.85
N LYS A 363 -29.71 3.73 -119.17
CA LYS A 363 -28.35 3.15 -119.13
C LYS A 363 -27.22 3.81 -118.32
N ASP A 364 -26.59 2.89 -117.58
CA ASP A 364 -25.15 2.68 -117.37
C ASP A 364 -24.45 3.29 -116.13
N LYS A 365 -24.00 2.32 -115.32
CA LYS A 365 -22.64 2.14 -114.77
C LYS A 365 -22.12 2.97 -113.59
N ASP A 366 -21.61 2.16 -112.66
CA ASP A 366 -20.26 2.18 -112.07
C ASP A 366 -20.05 2.75 -110.66
N LYS A 367 -19.44 1.86 -109.87
CA LYS A 367 -18.34 2.03 -108.90
C LYS A 367 -18.54 2.82 -107.60
N LYS A 368 -18.35 2.04 -106.52
CA LYS A 368 -17.32 2.16 -105.47
C LYS A 368 -16.92 3.58 -105.03
N LYS A 369 -16.97 3.79 -103.72
CA LYS A 369 -15.77 3.61 -102.88
C LYS A 369 -16.15 3.29 -101.44
#